data_AF-A0A3S4EMS8-F1
#
_entry.id   AF-A0A3S4EMS8-F1
#
_cell.length_a   1.000
_cell.length_b   1.000
_cell.length_c   1.000
_cell.angle_alpha   90.00
_cell.angle_beta   90.00
_cell.angle_gamma   90.00
#
_symmetry.space_group_name_H-M   'P 1'
#
loop_
_entity.id
_entity.type
_entity.pdbx_description
1 polymer ?
#
loop_
_entity_poly.entity_id
_entity_poly.type
_entity_poly.pdbx_seq_one_letter_code
_entity_poly.pdbx_strand_id
1 'polypeptide(L)'
;MEDIVVRGIKPLVQQHSRDAAFYWQQINIGRFSPLVTSQKRHHFRRQLNAHIDGLRAAGQEGWDAAFKNYSRWKTESEAFICWLLALEQDEPSHIRMLHNIAQSNRPNVVNEQGKSTNSTEEHL
;
A
#
# COMPACT_ATOMS: atom_id res chain seq x y z
N MET A 1 -14.50 -21.79 22.18
CA MET A 1 -15.25 -21.08 21.10
C MET A 1 -14.51 -19.81 20.66
N GLU A 2 -13.48 -19.34 21.39
CA GLU A 2 -12.65 -18.19 20.97
C GLU A 2 -11.79 -18.43 19.72
N ASP A 3 -11.34 -19.67 19.47
CA ASP A 3 -10.36 -19.98 18.42
C ASP A 3 -10.87 -19.75 16.98
N ILE A 4 -12.18 -19.91 16.73
CA ILE A 4 -12.79 -19.75 15.40
C ILE A 4 -13.00 -18.27 15.07
N VAL A 5 -13.41 -17.48 16.05
CA VAL A 5 -13.64 -16.03 15.89
C VAL A 5 -12.32 -15.32 15.63
N VAL A 6 -11.27 -15.65 16.40
CA VAL A 6 -9.93 -15.07 16.22
C VAL A 6 -9.30 -15.45 14.87
N ARG A 7 -9.53 -16.68 14.38
CA ARG A 7 -9.02 -17.12 13.06
C ARG A 7 -9.77 -16.52 11.87
N GLY A 8 -11.05 -16.20 12.02
CA GLY A 8 -11.87 -15.59 10.96
C GLY A 8 -11.52 -14.13 10.67
N ILE A 9 -10.96 -13.41 11.64
CA ILE A 9 -10.67 -11.97 11.53
C ILE A 9 -9.47 -11.71 10.61
N LYS A 10 -8.39 -12.49 10.70
CA LYS A 10 -7.15 -12.25 9.93
C LYS A 10 -7.33 -12.30 8.40
N PRO A 11 -8.02 -13.30 7.81
CA PRO A 11 -8.30 -13.30 6.37
C PRO A 11 -9.13 -12.08 5.92
N LEU A 12 -10.05 -11.61 6.77
CA LEU A 12 -10.88 -10.44 6.49
C LEU A 12 -10.03 -9.16 6.50
N VAL A 13 -9.16 -8.98 7.49
CA VAL A 13 -8.20 -7.86 7.54
C VAL A 13 -7.27 -7.87 6.31
N GLN A 14 -6.80 -9.05 5.91
CA GLN A 14 -6.02 -9.18 4.67
C GLN A 14 -6.81 -8.81 3.43
N GLN A 15 -8.12 -9.11 3.40
CA GLN A 15 -9.00 -8.69 2.32
C GLN A 15 -9.16 -7.18 2.29
N HIS A 16 -9.38 -6.51 3.43
CA HIS A 16 -9.40 -5.05 3.49
C HIS A 16 -8.13 -4.43 2.88
N SER A 17 -6.95 -5.01 3.16
CA SER A 17 -5.70 -4.52 2.57
C SER A 17 -5.66 -4.65 1.04
N ARG A 18 -6.08 -5.80 0.49
CA ARG A 18 -6.11 -6.01 -0.97
C ARG A 18 -7.13 -5.11 -1.66
N ASP A 19 -8.32 -5.00 -1.09
CA ASP A 19 -9.42 -4.25 -1.70
C ASP A 19 -9.13 -2.73 -1.63
N ALA A 20 -8.49 -2.24 -0.56
CA ALA A 20 -8.02 -0.86 -0.49
C ALA A 20 -7.02 -0.54 -1.62
N ALA A 21 -6.00 -1.39 -1.82
CA ALA A 21 -5.06 -1.22 -2.92
C ALA A 21 -5.77 -1.24 -4.29
N PHE A 22 -6.70 -2.17 -4.49
CA PHE A 22 -7.50 -2.26 -5.71
C PHE A 22 -8.27 -0.97 -6.00
N TYR A 23 -9.05 -0.45 -5.04
CA TYR A 23 -9.84 0.75 -5.27
C TYR A 23 -8.99 2.02 -5.45
N TRP A 24 -7.85 2.11 -4.76
CA TRP A 24 -6.88 3.17 -5.03
C TRP A 24 -6.38 3.11 -6.48
N GLN A 25 -6.02 1.91 -6.96
CA GLN A 25 -5.59 1.71 -8.35
C GLN A 25 -6.67 2.11 -9.35
N GLN A 26 -7.93 1.73 -9.11
CA GLN A 26 -9.06 2.11 -9.97
C GLN A 26 -9.25 3.63 -10.04
N ILE A 27 -9.05 4.34 -8.93
CA ILE A 27 -9.09 5.81 -8.90
C ILE A 27 -7.93 6.40 -9.71
N ASN A 28 -6.71 5.86 -9.53
CA ASN A 28 -5.51 6.40 -10.16
C ASN A 28 -5.54 6.20 -11.70
N ILE A 29 -5.83 4.97 -12.16
CA ILE A 29 -5.94 4.64 -13.58
C ILE A 29 -7.16 5.33 -14.21
N GLY A 30 -8.28 5.38 -13.50
CA GLY A 30 -9.52 5.97 -13.99
C GLY A 30 -9.53 7.49 -14.08
N ARG A 31 -8.51 8.19 -13.55
CA ARG A 31 -8.47 9.65 -13.41
C ARG A 31 -8.68 10.41 -14.71
N PHE A 32 -8.15 9.90 -15.81
CA PHE A 32 -8.25 10.52 -17.14
C PHE A 32 -9.16 9.76 -18.10
N SER A 33 -9.87 8.74 -17.61
CA SER A 33 -10.76 7.96 -18.46
C SER A 33 -12.09 8.70 -18.68
N PRO A 34 -12.52 8.94 -19.93
CA PRO A 34 -13.84 9.52 -20.21
C PRO A 34 -14.99 8.57 -19.87
N LEU A 35 -14.70 7.27 -19.70
CA LEU A 35 -15.68 6.23 -19.38
C LEU A 35 -15.97 6.14 -17.87
N VAL A 36 -15.15 6.79 -17.03
CA VAL A 36 -15.35 6.79 -15.59
C VAL A 36 -16.18 8.01 -15.21
N THR A 37 -17.44 7.78 -14.86
CA THR A 37 -18.35 8.83 -14.43
C THR A 37 -17.99 9.38 -13.04
N SER A 38 -18.48 10.57 -12.71
CA SER A 38 -18.36 11.15 -11.36
C SER A 38 -18.92 10.23 -10.28
N GLN A 39 -20.08 9.61 -10.54
CA GLN A 39 -20.73 8.66 -9.65
C GLN A 39 -19.85 7.42 -9.40
N LYS A 40 -19.22 6.88 -10.46
CA LYS A 40 -18.30 5.74 -10.34
C LYS A 40 -17.04 6.11 -9.53
N ARG A 41 -16.46 7.30 -9.75
CA ARG A 41 -15.34 7.81 -8.92
C ARG A 41 -15.74 7.93 -7.45
N HIS A 42 -16.92 8.48 -7.17
CA HIS A 42 -17.41 8.61 -5.80
C HIS A 42 -17.61 7.24 -5.14
N HIS A 43 -18.17 6.27 -5.86
CA HIS A 43 -18.29 4.90 -5.39
C HIS A 43 -16.93 4.30 -5.02
N PHE A 44 -15.92 4.38 -5.91
CA PHE A 44 -14.58 3.89 -5.61
C PHE A 44 -13.95 4.55 -4.39
N ARG A 45 -14.11 5.87 -4.22
CA ARG A 45 -13.60 6.58 -3.04
C ARG A 45 -14.27 6.11 -1.75
N ARG A 46 -15.58 5.86 -1.77
CA ARG A 46 -16.27 5.30 -0.60
C ARG A 46 -15.77 3.91 -0.25
N GLN A 47 -15.57 3.05 -1.25
CA GLN A 47 -15.05 1.70 -1.02
C GLN A 47 -13.62 1.72 -0.50
N LEU A 48 -12.74 2.52 -1.12
CA LEU A 48 -11.37 2.74 -0.64
C LEU A 48 -11.37 3.15 0.85
N ASN A 49 -12.15 4.17 1.20
CA ASN A 49 -12.21 4.66 2.58
C ASN A 49 -12.72 3.58 3.54
N ALA A 50 -13.78 2.85 3.19
CA ALA A 50 -14.30 1.78 4.03
C ALA A 50 -13.26 0.68 4.29
N HIS A 51 -12.44 0.34 3.29
CA HIS A 51 -11.39 -0.65 3.48
C HIS A 51 -10.22 -0.12 4.30
N ILE A 52 -9.83 1.14 4.13
CA ILE A 52 -8.83 1.78 5.01
C ILE A 52 -9.35 1.85 6.45
N ASP A 53 -10.62 2.20 6.67
CA ASP A 53 -11.24 2.22 8.00
C ASP A 53 -11.22 0.83 8.65
N GLY A 54 -11.44 -0.23 7.87
CA GLY A 54 -11.29 -1.61 8.34
C GLY A 54 -9.85 -1.94 8.78
N LEU A 55 -8.83 -1.44 8.08
CA LEU A 55 -7.43 -1.59 8.48
C LEU A 55 -7.12 -0.80 9.75
N ARG A 56 -7.61 0.43 9.86
CA ARG A 56 -7.46 1.27 11.06
C ARG A 56 -8.10 0.60 12.28
N ALA A 57 -9.31 0.07 12.12
CA ALA A 57 -10.03 -0.64 13.18
C ALA A 57 -9.30 -1.92 13.63
N ALA A 58 -8.54 -2.56 12.74
CA ALA A 58 -7.72 -3.73 13.05
C ALA A 58 -6.37 -3.41 13.72
N GLY A 59 -6.01 -2.13 13.86
CA GLY A 59 -4.78 -1.69 14.52
C GLY A 59 -3.52 -2.34 13.93
N GLN A 60 -2.73 -3.00 14.79
CA GLN A 60 -1.48 -3.67 14.38
C GLN A 60 -1.73 -4.75 13.31
N GLU A 61 -2.82 -5.51 13.39
CA GLU A 61 -3.11 -6.53 12.36
C GLU A 61 -3.42 -5.89 10.99
N GLY A 62 -4.00 -4.69 11.00
CA GLY A 62 -4.23 -3.89 9.79
C GLY A 62 -2.93 -3.43 9.15
N TRP A 63 -1.99 -2.95 9.97
CA TRP A 63 -0.63 -2.66 9.53
C TRP A 63 0.06 -3.89 8.95
N ASP A 64 0.07 -5.02 9.69
CA ASP A 64 0.75 -6.24 9.28
C ASP A 64 0.22 -6.74 7.92
N ALA A 65 -1.09 -6.68 7.72
CA ALA A 65 -1.74 -7.04 6.47
C ALA A 65 -1.30 -6.16 5.29
N ALA A 66 -1.27 -4.83 5.50
CA ALA A 66 -0.79 -3.87 4.51
C ALA A 66 0.69 -4.07 4.20
N PHE A 67 1.53 -4.15 5.23
CA PHE A 67 2.97 -4.33 5.09
C PHE A 67 3.32 -5.64 4.37
N LYS A 68 2.61 -6.73 4.68
CA LYS A 68 2.75 -8.01 3.98
C LYS A 68 2.43 -7.89 2.49
N ASN A 69 1.36 -7.18 2.13
CA ASN A 69 0.98 -6.95 0.74
C ASN A 69 2.03 -6.10 0.01
N TYR A 70 2.48 -4.99 0.61
CA TYR A 70 3.50 -4.13 0.00
C TYR A 70 4.84 -4.86 -0.17
N SER A 71 5.27 -5.61 0.85
CA SER A 71 6.49 -6.42 0.78
C SER A 71 6.46 -7.47 -0.33
N ARG A 72 5.27 -8.01 -0.63
CA ARG A 72 5.07 -9.02 -1.67
C ARG A 72 4.98 -8.41 -3.08
N TRP A 73 4.12 -7.42 -3.26
CA TRP A 73 3.73 -6.93 -4.59
C TRP A 73 4.49 -5.69 -5.04
N LYS A 74 4.93 -4.86 -4.09
CA LYS A 74 5.73 -3.66 -4.33
C LYS A 74 5.15 -2.71 -5.40
N THR A 75 3.82 -2.62 -5.52
CA THR A 75 3.18 -1.65 -6.44
C THR A 75 2.90 -0.34 -5.73
N GLU A 76 2.65 0.72 -6.51
CA GLU A 76 2.24 2.03 -6.01
C GLU A 76 1.00 1.96 -5.11
N SER A 77 0.08 1.04 -5.42
CA SER A 77 -1.19 0.91 -4.69
C SER A 77 -1.00 0.38 -3.28
N GLU A 78 -0.22 -0.71 -3.11
CA GLU A 78 0.14 -1.19 -1.78
C GLU A 78 1.04 -0.20 -1.04
N ALA A 79 1.95 0.48 -1.76
CA ALA A 79 2.79 1.51 -1.17
C ALA A 79 1.94 2.62 -0.55
N PHE A 80 0.96 3.15 -1.29
CA PHE A 80 0.08 4.21 -0.79
C PHE A 80 -0.63 3.83 0.51
N ILE A 81 -1.24 2.64 0.56
CA ILE A 81 -1.97 2.17 1.76
C ILE A 81 -1.03 2.02 2.95
N CYS A 82 0.14 1.40 2.76
CA CYS A 82 1.14 1.26 3.81
C CYS A 82 1.65 2.61 4.34
N TRP A 83 2.03 3.51 3.44
CA TRP A 83 2.54 4.83 3.83
C TRP A 83 1.48 5.65 4.54
N LEU A 84 0.23 5.62 4.09
CA LEU A 84 -0.87 6.28 4.77
C LEU A 84 -1.00 5.82 6.24
N LEU A 85 -1.06 4.50 6.46
CA LEU A 85 -1.20 3.95 7.81
C LEU A 85 0.02 4.26 8.70
N ALA A 86 1.24 4.16 8.15
CA ALA A 86 2.45 4.48 8.90
C ALA A 86 2.50 5.96 9.34
N LEU A 87 2.11 6.87 8.45
CA LEU A 87 2.10 8.30 8.73
C LEU A 87 0.98 8.69 9.70
N GLU A 88 -0.18 8.04 9.64
CA GLU A 88 -1.30 8.29 10.57
C GLU A 88 -0.99 7.83 11.99
N GLN A 89 -0.22 6.76 12.14
CA GLN A 89 0.19 6.23 13.44
C GLN A 89 1.41 6.97 14.03
N ASP A 90 2.12 7.76 13.20
CA ASP A 90 3.38 8.42 13.54
C ASP A 90 4.41 7.45 14.14
N GLU A 91 4.45 6.22 13.62
CA GLU A 91 5.28 5.13 14.18
C GLU A 91 6.62 5.05 13.42
N PRO A 92 7.75 5.49 14.03
CA PRO A 92 9.01 5.64 13.30
C PRO A 92 9.57 4.31 12.76
N SER A 93 9.26 3.20 13.44
CA SER A 93 9.66 1.86 13.01
C SER A 93 8.99 1.48 11.69
N HIS A 94 7.69 1.75 11.53
CA HIS A 94 6.94 1.53 10.30
C HIS A 94 7.51 2.36 9.14
N ILE A 95 7.77 3.65 9.38
CA ILE A 95 8.38 4.56 8.38
C ILE A 95 9.73 4.02 7.90
N ARG A 96 10.60 3.58 8.84
CA ARG A 96 11.90 3.01 8.50
C ARG A 96 11.77 1.73 7.66
N MET A 97 10.82 0.85 7.99
CA MET A 97 10.57 -0.36 7.22
C MET A 97 10.13 -0.05 5.78
N LEU A 98 9.28 0.96 5.59
CA LEU A 98 8.83 1.36 4.25
C LEU A 98 9.93 2.02 3.42
N HIS A 99 10.82 2.81 4.04
CA HIS A 99 12.01 3.34 3.36
C HIS A 99 12.88 2.22 2.79
N ASN A 100 13.12 1.16 3.54
CA ASN A 100 13.95 0.02 3.09
C ASN A 100 13.34 -0.67 1.85
N ILE A 101 12.01 -0.87 1.85
CA ILE A 101 11.32 -1.46 0.69
C ILE A 101 11.38 -0.52 -0.51
N ALA A 102 11.13 0.78 -0.31
CA ALA A 102 11.13 1.77 -1.39
C ALA A 102 12.51 1.90 -2.06
N GLN A 103 13.60 1.87 -1.27
CA GLN A 103 14.97 1.86 -1.80
C GLN A 103 15.25 0.58 -2.61
N SER A 104 14.79 -0.56 -2.12
CA SER A 104 14.93 -1.86 -2.80
C SER A 104 14.05 -2.00 -4.04
N ASN A 105 13.06 -1.12 -4.22
CA ASN A 105 12.12 -1.11 -5.35
C ASN A 105 12.43 -0.01 -6.37
N ARG A 106 13.56 0.68 -6.24
CA ARG A 106 13.96 1.69 -7.23
C ARG A 106 14.19 0.98 -8.57
N PRO A 107 13.55 1.44 -9.67
CA PRO A 107 13.90 0.93 -10.99
C PRO A 107 15.37 1.22 -11.25
N ASN A 108 16.12 0.23 -11.74
CA ASN A 108 17.47 0.47 -12.24
C ASN A 108 17.38 1.54 -13.33
N VAL A 109 17.86 2.74 -13.04
CA VAL A 109 17.97 3.81 -14.03
C VAL A 109 19.13 3.41 -14.93
N VAL A 110 18.80 2.76 -16.05
CA VAL A 110 19.76 2.54 -17.12
C VAL A 110 19.92 3.88 -17.83
N ASN A 111 21.11 4.46 -17.79
CA ASN A 111 21.40 5.65 -18.59
C ASN A 111 21.30 5.32 -20.09
N GLU A 112 21.20 6.34 -20.95
CA GLU A 112 21.11 6.19 -22.41
C GLU A 112 22.30 5.41 -23.03
N GLN A 113 23.31 5.07 -22.23
CA GLN A 113 24.51 4.31 -22.58
C GLN A 113 24.53 2.87 -22.04
N GLY A 114 23.43 2.36 -21.46
CA GLY A 114 23.32 0.96 -21.04
C GLY A 114 24.14 0.58 -19.80
N LYS A 115 24.68 1.53 -19.03
CA LYS A 115 25.44 1.26 -17.80
C LYS A 115 24.56 1.42 -16.56
N SER A 116 24.49 0.36 -15.75
CA SER A 116 23.91 0.39 -14.40
C SER A 116 24.81 1.22 -13.48
N THR A 117 24.33 2.38 -13.01
CA THR A 117 25.04 3.15 -11.99
C THR A 117 24.61 2.69 -10.60
N ASN A 118 25.47 1.93 -9.91
CA ASN A 118 25.29 1.73 -8.47
C ASN A 118 25.72 3.01 -7.75
N SER A 119 24.76 3.82 -7.29
CA SER A 119 25.04 4.95 -6.42
C SER A 119 25.30 4.46 -5.00
N THR A 120 26.50 3.92 -4.77
CA THR A 120 27.08 3.82 -3.43
C THR A 120 28.51 4.31 -3.55
N GLU A 121 28.70 5.62 -3.40
CA GLU A 121 29.95 6.26 -2.94
C GLU A 121 29.71 7.77 -2.92
N GLU A 122 29.50 8.31 -1.72
CA GLU A 122 30.06 9.62 -1.31
C GLU A 122 29.96 9.69 0.22
N HIS A 123 30.92 9.03 0.86
CA HIS A 123 31.48 9.49 2.13
C HIS A 123 32.72 10.30 1.80
N LEU A 124 32.64 11.62 2.00
CA LEU A 124 33.66 12.49 2.63
C LEU A 124 33.14 13.94 2.67
#